data_AF-A0A1J4UVQ0-F1
#
_entry.id   AF-A0A1J4UVQ0-F1
#
_cell.length_a   1.000
_cell.length_b   1.000
_cell.length_c   1.000
_cell.angle_alpha   90.00
_cell.angle_beta   90.00
_cell.angle_gamma   90.00
#
_symmetry.space_group_name_H-M   'P 1'
#
loop_
_entity.id
_entity.type
_entity.pdbx_description
1 polymer ?
#
loop_
_entity_poly.entity_id
_entity_poly.type
_entity_poly.pdbx_seq_one_letter_code
_entity_poly.pdbx_strand_id
1 'polypeptide(L)' 'MTLELKNGERTIYCPFCSKYGVKAFYRAPFKGFGKSRGSGVTSTFSTKHNEEYHVLGDCPSCKAKKEEIKKKL' A
#
# COMPACT_ATOMS: atom_id res chain seq x y z
N MET A 1 7.94 15.11 -14.77
CA MET A 1 8.68 14.27 -13.80
C MET A 1 7.67 13.39 -13.08
N THR A 2 7.39 12.21 -13.62
CA THR A 2 6.54 11.22 -12.94
C THR A 2 7.37 10.67 -11.79
N LEU A 3 7.07 11.07 -10.55
CA LEU A 3 7.57 10.36 -9.38
C LEU A 3 6.99 8.95 -9.46
N GLU A 4 7.75 8.02 -10.05
CA GLU A 4 7.52 6.61 -9.86
C GLU A 4 7.75 6.34 -8.37
N LEU A 5 6.70 6.49 -7.57
CA LEU A 5 6.69 5.98 -6.21
C LEU A 5 6.84 4.47 -6.34
N LYS A 6 8.10 4.01 -6.32
CA LYS A 6 8.44 2.60 -6.45
C LYS A 6 7.81 1.86 -5.27
N ASN A 7 6.95 0.89 -5.60
CA ASN A 7 6.49 -0.11 -4.64
C ASN A 7 7.73 -0.74 -3.99
N GLY A 8 7.74 -0.87 -2.67
CA GLY A 8 8.92 -1.38 -2.00
C GLY A 8 8.79 -1.48 -0.49
N GLU A 9 9.73 -2.22 0.09
CA GLU A 9 9.88 -2.32 1.54
C GLU A 9 10.37 -0.99 2.11
N ARG A 10 9.62 -0.45 3.07
CA ARG A 10 9.95 0.74 3.85
C ARG A 10 9.87 0.41 5.32
N THR A 11 10.83 0.91 6.10
CA THR A 11 10.74 0.84 7.56
C THR A 11 9.90 2.02 8.03
N ILE A 12 8.79 1.74 8.69
CA ILE A 12 7.91 2.74 9.29
C ILE A 12 8.02 2.66 10.81
N TYR A 13 7.90 3.80 11.48
CA TYR A 13 7.87 3.79 12.94
C TYR A 13 6.52 3.27 13.44
N CYS A 14 6.55 2.41 14.45
CA CYS A 14 5.32 1.90 15.04
C CYS A 14 4.52 3.07 15.68
N PRO A 15 3.28 3.35 15.26
CA PRO A 15 2.49 4.49 15.74
C PRO A 15 2.03 4.33 17.20
N PHE A 16 2.22 3.17 17.81
CA PHE A 16 1.84 2.90 19.20
C PHE A 16 2.95 3.18 20.18
N CYS A 17 4.20 2.82 19.84
CA CYS A 17 5.34 3.00 20.75
C CYS A 17 6.35 4.03 20.25
N SER A 18 6.36 4.37 18.97
CA SER A 18 7.33 5.22 18.27
C SER A 18 8.81 4.89 18.52
N LYS A 19 9.08 3.74 19.14
CA LYS A 19 10.42 3.29 19.56
C LYS A 19 11.04 2.27 18.61
N TYR A 20 10.21 1.57 17.84
CA TYR A 20 10.66 0.50 16.97
C TYR A 20 10.19 0.72 15.53
N GLY A 21 11.12 0.54 14.58
CA GLY A 21 10.83 0.54 13.15
C GLY A 21 10.33 -0.85 12.72
N VAL A 22 9.12 -0.92 12.20
CA VAL A 22 8.57 -2.14 11.60
C VAL A 22 8.70 -2.06 10.08
N LYS A 23 9.01 -3.18 9.44
CA LYS A 23 9.04 -3.24 7.97
C LYS A 23 7.60 -3.25 7.45
N ALA A 24 7.30 -2.37 6.51
CA ALA A 24 6.05 -2.33 5.79
C ALA A 24 6.32 -2.26 4.28
N PHE A 25 5.56 -3.00 3.50
CA PHE A 25 5.59 -2.90 2.06
C PHE A 25 4.65 -1.79 1.61
N TYR A 26 5.20 -0.76 0.99
CA TYR A 26 4.44 0.33 0.42
C TYR A 26 4.00 0.01 -1.01
N ARG A 27 2.71 0.11 -1.28
CA ARG A 27 2.14 0.11 -2.62
C ARG A 27 1.67 1.51 -2.97
N ALA A 28 2.30 2.08 -3.99
CA ALA A 28 1.93 3.36 -4.54
C ALA A 28 0.56 3.29 -5.22
N PRO A 29 -0.22 4.38 -5.15
CA PRO A 29 -1.46 4.48 -5.90
C PRO A 29 -1.14 4.50 -7.39
N PHE A 30 -1.77 3.60 -8.13
CA PHE A 30 -1.67 3.56 -9.59
C PHE A 30 -3.07 3.67 -10.18
N LYS A 31 -3.19 4.51 -11.21
CA LYS A 31 -4.41 4.68 -11.99
C LYS A 31 -4.19 4.09 -13.37
N GLY A 32 -4.71 2.89 -13.57
CA GLY A 32 -4.70 2.20 -14.86
C GLY A 32 -5.96 2.52 -15.65
N PHE A 33 -5.81 2.65 -16.97
CA PHE A 33 -6.94 2.67 -17.89
C PHE A 33 -6.85 1.43 -18.77
N GLY A 34 -7.84 0.55 -18.65
CA GLY A 34 -7.99 -0.60 -19.51
C GLY A 34 -9.08 -0.34 -20.55
N LYS A 35 -8.84 -0.80 -21.78
CA LYS A 35 -9.86 -0.86 -22.83
C LYS A 35 -10.04 -2.31 -23.19
N SER A 36 -11.21 -2.88 -22.94
CA SER A 36 -11.59 -4.17 -23.52
C SER A 36 -12.38 -3.92 -24.79
N ARG A 37 -12.02 -4.65 -25.85
CA ARG A 37 -12.79 -4.74 -27.10
C ARG A 37 -13.36 -6.15 -27.19
N GLY A 38 -14.69 -6.24 -27.22
CA GLY A 38 -15.42 -7.48 -27.48
C GLY A 38 -16.63 -7.19 -28.36
N SER A 39 -16.93 -8.08 -29.31
CA SER A 39 -18.10 -8.08 -30.21
C SER A 39 -18.85 -6.74 -30.37
N GLY A 40 -18.22 -5.76 -31.04
CA GLY A 40 -18.85 -4.47 -31.38
C GLY A 40 -18.97 -3.44 -30.25
N VAL A 41 -18.53 -3.74 -29.03
CA VAL A 41 -18.60 -2.84 -27.86
C VAL A 41 -17.19 -2.54 -27.33
N THR A 42 -16.88 -1.25 -27.16
CA THR A 42 -15.63 -0.82 -26.50
C THR A 42 -15.96 -0.37 -25.08
N SER A 43 -15.55 -1.15 -24.09
CA SER A 43 -15.70 -0.80 -22.68
C SER A 43 -14.39 -0.24 -22.16
N THR A 44 -14.43 1.00 -21.66
CA THR A 44 -13.29 1.62 -20.97
C THR A 44 -13.51 1.46 -19.46
N PHE A 45 -12.60 0.78 -18.77
CA PHE A 45 -12.64 0.68 -17.31
C PHE A 45 -11.44 1.41 -16.71
N SER A 46 -11.72 2.10 -15.61
CA SER A 46 -10.71 2.83 -14.82
C SER A 46 -10.39 1.99 -13.60
N THR A 47 -9.19 1.44 -13.52
CA THR A 47 -8.71 0.74 -12.32
C THR A 47 -7.97 1.74 -11.45
N LYS A 48 -8.55 2.12 -10.31
CA LYS A 48 -7.86 2.92 -9.29
C LYS A 48 -7.41 1.99 -8.18
N HIS A 49 -6.11 1.84 -8.01
CA HIS A 49 -5.54 1.31 -6.77
C HIS A 49 -5.20 2.47 -5.84
N ASN A 50 -5.73 2.41 -4.62
CA ASN A 50 -5.39 3.36 -3.57
C ASN A 50 -4.00 3.06 -3.01
N GLU A 51 -3.41 4.07 -2.36
CA GLU A 51 -2.20 3.89 -1.56
C GLU A 51 -2.46 2.85 -0.46
N GLU A 52 -1.54 1.89 -0.31
CA GLU A 52 -1.68 0.84 0.69
C GLU A 52 -0.34 0.51 1.36
N TYR A 53 -0.35 0.45 2.69
CA TYR A 53 0.77 -0.02 3.49
C TYR A 53 0.48 -1.43 4.00
N HIS A 54 1.34 -2.38 3.66
CA HIS A 54 1.29 -3.75 4.18
C HIS A 54 2.38 -3.95 5.22
N VAL A 55 2.01 -3.88 6.50
CA VAL A 55 2.94 -4.14 7.61
C VAL A 55 3.35 -5.62 7.59
N LEU A 56 4.65 -5.89 7.45
CA LEU A 56 5.20 -7.24 7.29
C LEU A 56 5.44 -7.96 8.62
N GLY A 57 5.51 -7.22 9.74
CA GLY A 57 5.79 -7.80 11.05
C GLY A 57 5.15 -7.03 12.20
N ASP A 58 4.97 -7.74 13.31
CA ASP A 58 4.44 -7.18 14.55
C ASP A 58 5.50 -6.33 15.28
N CYS A 59 5.06 -5.35 16.07
CA CYS A 59 5.99 -4.54 16.83
C CYS A 59 6.44 -5.28 18.10
N PRO A 60 7.74 -5.64 18.25
CA PRO A 60 8.21 -6.37 19.42
C PRO A 60 8.16 -5.54 20.72
N SER A 61 8.09 -4.21 20.62
CA SER A 61 8.10 -3.31 21.78
C SER A 61 6.73 -3.18 22.44
N CYS A 62 5.67 -2.89 21.67
CA CYS A 62 4.31 -2.73 22.20
C CYS A 62 3.41 -3.96 22.00
N LYS A 63 3.92 -5.03 21.38
CA LYS A 63 3.14 -6.21 20.94
C LYS A 63 1.95 -5.86 20.04
N ALA A 64 1.93 -4.65 19.47
CA ALA A 64 0.89 -4.23 18.54
C ALA A 64 0.96 -5.12 17.29
N LYS A 65 -0.18 -5.70 16.94
CA LYS A 65 -0.27 -6.58 15.77
C LYS A 65 -0.09 -5.78 14.49
N LYS A 66 0.44 -6.41 13.46
CA LYS A 66 0.58 -5.82 12.11
C LYS A 66 -0.72 -5.19 11.58
N GLU A 67 -1.89 -5.76 11.90
CA GLU A 67 -3.20 -5.24 11.51
C GLU A 67 -3.57 -3.93 12.23
N GLU A 68 -3.27 -3.82 13.52
CA GLU A 68 -3.51 -2.59 14.28
C GLU A 68 -2.59 -1.47 13.82
N ILE A 69 -1.34 -1.81 13.49
CA ILE A 69 -0.38 -0.88 12.92
C ILE A 69 -0.89 -0.41 11.54
N LYS A 70 -1.35 -1.33 10.67
CA LYS A 70 -1.92 -1.01 9.35
C LYS A 70 -3.14 -0.09 9.45
N LYS A 71 -4.01 -0.30 10.44
CA LYS A 71 -5.23 0.50 10.64
C LYS A 71 -4.95 1.94 11.10
N LYS A 72 -3.76 2.19 11.64
CA LYS A 72 -3.37 3.45 12.26
C LYS A 72 -2.37 4.26 11.43
N LEU A 73 -1.86 3.67 10.35
CA LEU A 73 -1.22 4.38 9.23
C LEU A 73 -2.28 4.94 8.30
#